data_AF-A0A661Y3K6-F1
#
_entry.id   AF-A0A661Y3K6-F1
#
_cell.length_a   1.000
_cell.length_b   1.000
_cell.length_c   1.000
_cell.angle_alpha   90.00
_cell.angle_beta   90.00
_cell.angle_gamma   90.00
#
_symmetry.space_group_name_H-M   'P 1'
#
loop_
_entity.id
_entity.type
_entity.pdbx_description
1 polymer ?
#
loop_
_entity_poly.entity_id
_entity_poly.type
_entity_poly.pdbx_seq_one_letter_code
_entity_poly.pdbx_strand_id
1 'polypeptide(L)' 'MKTVIVELRNNNALRLLKDLELVNIIRVIEKPKKDNVKLSDKYAAQLPKEVAEKMQDYVSKNRSEWDRNI' A
#
# COMPACT_ATOMS: atom_id res chain seq x y z
N MET A 1 9.45 6.72 26.07
CA MET A 1 8.75 7.54 25.06
C MET A 1 7.39 6.93 24.78
N LYS A 2 6.32 7.72 24.69
CA LYS A 2 4.95 7.25 24.46
C LYS A 2 4.40 7.95 23.21
N THR A 3 4.13 7.18 22.16
CA THR A 3 3.59 7.73 20.91
C THR A 3 2.07 7.70 20.98
N VAL A 4 1.44 8.87 20.85
CA VAL A 4 -0.02 9.01 20.86
C VAL A 4 -0.45 9.52 19.48
N ILE A 5 -1.46 8.88 18.90
CA ILE A 5 -2.05 9.28 17.62
C ILE A 5 -3.21 10.22 17.94
N VAL A 6 -3.16 11.44 17.42
CA VAL A 6 -4.21 12.45 17.59
C VAL A 6 -4.86 12.73 16.25
N GLU A 7 -6.19 12.72 16.23
CA GLU A 7 -6.98 13.06 15.05
C GLU A 7 -7.34 14.55 15.09
N LEU A 8 -6.96 15.27 14.04
CA LEU A 8 -7.29 16.68 13.85
C LEU A 8 -8.75 16.81 13.41
N ARG A 9 -9.63 17.25 14.32
CA ARG A 9 -11.05 17.53 14.02
C ARG A 9 -11.33 18.96 13.59
N ASN A 10 -10.35 19.86 13.70
CA ASN A 10 -10.48 21.28 13.38
C ASN A 10 -9.14 21.82 12.84
N ASN A 11 -9.19 22.62 11.76
CA ASN A 11 -8.01 23.26 11.17
C ASN A 11 -7.27 24.18 12.16
N ASN A 12 -7.95 24.75 13.16
CA ASN A 12 -7.31 25.56 14.20
C ASN A 12 -6.39 24.75 15.13
N ALA A 13 -6.64 23.45 15.28
CA ALA A 13 -5.81 22.58 16.12
C ALA A 13 -4.41 22.36 15.52
N LEU A 14 -4.23 22.61 14.22
CA LEU A 14 -2.93 22.49 13.56
C LEU A 14 -1.93 23.56 14.04
N ARG A 15 -2.41 24.78 14.31
CA ARG A 15 -1.58 25.85 14.90
C ARG A 15 -1.12 25.49 16.30
N LEU A 16 -2.06 25.06 17.15
CA LEU A 16 -1.77 24.62 18.52
C LEU A 16 -0.74 23.48 18.57
N LEU A 17 -0.82 22.51 17.65
CA LEU A 17 0.16 21.42 17.57
C LEU A 17 1.55 21.92 17.16
N LYS A 18 1.64 22.87 16.22
CA LYS A 18 2.91 23.49 15.83
C LYS A 18 3.51 24.31 16.98
N ASP A 19 2.67 25.01 17.72
CA ASP A 19 3.11 25.77 18.89
C ASP A 19 3.65 24.84 19.98
N LEU A 20 3.00 23.69 20.21
CA LEU A 20 3.49 22.66 21.13
C LEU A 20 4.77 21.96 20.64
N GLU A 21 4.95 21.86 19.33
CA GLU A 21 6.19 21.35 18.71
C GLU A 21 7.35 22.34 18.87
N LEU A 22 7.11 23.64 18.74
CA LEU A 22 8.12 24.69 19.00
C LEU A 22 8.64 24.65 20.44
N VAL A 23 7.77 24.29 21.39
CA VAL A 23 8.13 24.12 22.81
C VAL A 23 8.73 22.73 23.10
N ASN A 24 8.94 21.89 22.07
CA ASN A 24 9.50 20.53 22.15
C ASN A 24 8.69 19.55 23.01
N ILE A 25 7.41 19.82 23.25
CA ILE A 25 6.52 18.97 24.07
C ILE A 25 6.02 17.77 23.27
N ILE A 26 5.77 17.98 21.98
CA ILE A 26 5.30 16.95 21.05
C ILE A 26 6.08 17.00 19.73
N ARG A 27 6.15 15.88 19.03
CA ARG A 27 6.65 15.80 17.65
C ARG A 27 5.49 15.39 16.76
N VAL A 28 5.17 16.18 15.75
CA VAL A 28 4.10 15.83 14.82
C VAL A 28 4.61 14.73 13.88
N ILE A 29 4.12 13.51 14.06
CA ILE A 29 4.44 12.39 13.16
C ILE A 29 3.34 12.31 12.12
N GLU A 30 3.56 12.95 10.98
CA GLU A 30 2.71 12.74 9.81
C GLU A 30 2.88 11.29 9.35
N LYS A 31 1.77 10.53 9.33
CA LYS A 31 1.82 9.20 8.72
C LYS A 31 2.17 9.41 7.25
N PRO A 32 3.16 8.69 6.70
CA PRO A 32 3.37 8.69 5.26
C PRO A 32 2.03 8.31 4.64
N LYS A 33 1.51 9.22 3.81
CA LYS A 33 0.32 8.96 3.00
C LYS A 33 0.64 7.67 2.26
N LYS A 34 -0.07 6.57 2.58
CA LYS A 34 0.09 5.33 1.84
C LYS A 34 -0.33 5.68 0.43
N ASP A 35 0.63 5.83 -0.47
CA ASP A 35 0.32 6.00 -1.88
C ASP A 35 -0.53 4.80 -2.27
N ASN A 36 -1.78 5.05 -2.62
CA ASN A 36 -2.70 4.06 -3.17
C ASN A 36 -2.26 3.71 -4.60
N VAL A 37 -0.99 3.35 -4.77
CA VAL A 37 -0.48 2.79 -6.01
C VAL A 37 -1.21 1.47 -6.17
N LYS A 38 -2.04 1.36 -7.22
CA LYS A 38 -2.70 0.10 -7.53
C LYS A 38 -1.61 -0.95 -7.69
N LEU A 39 -1.79 -2.09 -7.05
CA LEU A 39 -0.84 -3.19 -7.13
C LEU A 39 -0.62 -3.61 -8.59
N SER A 40 -1.64 -3.47 -9.44
CA SER A 40 -1.54 -3.65 -10.89
C SER A 40 -0.44 -2.80 -11.51
N ASP A 41 -0.34 -1.54 -11.12
CA ASP A 41 0.59 -0.57 -11.72
C ASP A 41 2.01 -0.79 -11.18
N LYS A 42 2.12 -1.30 -9.94
CA LYS A 42 3.42 -1.66 -9.34
C LYS A 42 4.06 -2.89 -9.99
N TYR A 43 3.23 -3.86 -10.38
CA TYR A 43 3.70 -5.14 -10.93
C TYR A 43 3.49 -5.25 -12.45
N ALA A 44 2.86 -4.26 -13.09
CA ALA A 44 2.81 -4.15 -14.54
C ALA A 44 4.23 -4.15 -15.11
N ALA A 45 4.48 -5.01 -16.09
CA ALA A 45 5.75 -5.16 -16.80
C ALA A 45 6.96 -5.70 -15.98
N GLN A 46 6.78 -6.13 -14.72
CA GLN A 46 7.86 -6.79 -13.97
C GLN A 46 8.08 -8.26 -14.36
N LEU A 47 7.11 -8.87 -15.04
CA LEU A 47 7.22 -10.24 -15.53
C LEU A 47 7.72 -10.26 -16.97
N PRO A 48 8.86 -10.94 -17.25
CA PRO A 48 9.30 -11.17 -18.62
C PRO A 48 8.21 -11.91 -19.41
N LYS A 49 7.96 -11.48 -20.64
CA LYS A 49 6.91 -12.02 -21.50
C LYS A 49 6.98 -13.56 -21.63
N GLU A 50 8.19 -14.10 -21.74
CA GLU A 50 8.43 -15.54 -21.83
C GLU A 50 7.99 -16.33 -20.59
N VAL A 51 8.13 -15.74 -19.41
CA VAL A 51 7.73 -16.38 -18.14
C VAL A 51 6.21 -16.32 -17.98
N ALA A 52 5.59 -15.22 -18.40
CA ALA A 52 4.14 -15.06 -18.40
C ALA A 52 3.45 -16.06 -19.34
N GLU A 53 3.99 -16.26 -20.54
CA GLU A 53 3.47 -17.23 -21.51
C GLU A 53 3.56 -18.67 -20.98
N LYS A 54 4.72 -19.09 -20.45
CA LYS A 54 4.88 -20.43 -19.86
C LYS A 54 3.94 -20.67 -18.67
N MET A 55 3.71 -19.65 -17.85
CA MET A 55 2.80 -19.74 -16.71
C MET A 55 1.35 -19.86 -17.19
N GLN A 56 0.97 -19.10 -18.21
CA GLN A 56 -0.36 -19.17 -18.81
C GLN A 56 -0.61 -20.54 -19.46
N ASP A 57 0.38 -21.11 -20.14
CA ASP A 57 0.31 -22.44 -20.74
C ASP A 57 0.13 -23.52 -19.66
N TYR A 58 0.88 -23.43 -18.56
CA TYR A 58 0.76 -24.36 -17.44
C TYR A 58 -0.62 -24.31 -16.79
N VAL A 59 -1.16 -23.11 -16.56
CA VAL A 59 -2.52 -22.92 -16.02
C VAL A 59 -3.58 -23.47 -16.97
N SER A 60 -3.42 -23.24 -18.27
CA SER A 60 -4.37 -23.70 -19.30
C SER A 60 -4.36 -25.23 -19.39
N LYS A 61 -3.18 -25.85 -19.34
CA LYS A 61 -3.02 -27.29 -19.30
C LYS A 61 -3.70 -27.91 -18.07
N ASN A 62 -3.43 -27.37 -16.88
CA ASN A 62 -4.05 -27.85 -15.65
C ASN A 62 -5.58 -27.72 -15.69
N ARG A 63 -6.13 -26.59 -16.17
CA ARG A 63 -7.59 -26.45 -16.32
C ARG A 63 -8.17 -27.48 -17.26
N SER A 64 -7.52 -27.72 -18.39
CA SER A 64 -7.96 -28.73 -19.37
C SER A 64 -7.86 -30.17 -18.84
N GLU A 65 -6.92 -30.44 -17.92
CA GLU A 65 -6.80 -31.73 -17.24
C GLU A 65 -7.88 -31.91 -16.18
N TRP A 66 -8.29 -30.83 -15.51
CA TRP A 66 -9.39 -30.84 -14.55
C TRP A 66 -10.74 -31.00 -15.27
N ASP A 67 -10.94 -30.33 -16.41
CA ASP A 67 -12.17 -30.44 -17.23
C ASP A 67 -12.34 -31.83 -17.89
N ARG A 68 -11.25 -32.57 -18.12
CA ARG A 68 -11.33 -33.95 -18.66
C ARG A 68 -11.65 -35.00 -17.60
N ASN A 69 -11.57 -34.66 -16.32
CA ASN A 69 -11.79 -35.57 -15.20
C ASN A 69 -13.18 -35.37 -14.56
N ILE A 70 -14.08 -34.68 -15.25
CA ILE A 70 -15.50 -34.46 -14.92
C ILE A 70 -16.35 -35.18 -15.96
#